data_AF-A0A532V4E0-F1
#
_entry.id   AF-A0A532V4E0-F1
#
_cell.length_a   1.000
_cell.length_b   1.000
_cell.length_c   1.000
_cell.angle_alpha   90.00
_cell.angle_beta   90.00
_cell.angle_gamma   90.00
#
_symmetry.space_group_name_H-M   'P 1'
#
loop_
_entity.id
_entity.type
_entity.pdbx_description
1 polymer ?
#
loop_
_entity_poly.entity_id
_entity_poly.type
_entity_poly.pdbx_seq_one_letter_code
_entity_poly.pdbx_strand_id
1 'polypeptide(L)'
;MPLPIAPKPWSFYRLGPTKEKELFKRHRDTYDGVVIPAHIASYYSTFCAEFVGSLRKPYFIDPMTYIFSNDPSHLKRFVKVKGTGRTERDGVGRKKKGDIKRSYSKLIDDVYQGIVKAAVANDRSLVPADFTDASMSQFVQNVLDFQRTRLVAIPDKYKKYEKYVQKADKPMSISGNLPMCLVAPYFPTATLHSRGWHSTNLQLVRQAKAMAGGLPIFAMILASPHVLDKDVRQIAADYIATEVDGFLLWPDGFSSDQDPAALRVVFNAVDELSRNGKPVILMYGDAFSLVLHYAGLSGFACGICYGEHKLSTLDMDVEGAIPPRYYVRRLKKKYVIDPEAMRISIEQYPDLVCNCAICQRKPDPATLDDTDSREHFMLVRSAEINELRDGLSQAEFAAALDEAYQLHCNDPLLQPITRLRNWVSLLSS
;
A
#
# COMPACT_ATOMS: atom_id res chain seq x y z
N MET A 1 9.43 5.87 -19.23
CA MET A 1 8.50 6.77 -18.52
C MET A 1 8.92 6.73 -17.06
N PRO A 2 9.47 7.81 -16.50
CA PRO A 2 10.25 7.70 -15.28
C PRO A 2 9.35 7.68 -14.05
N LEU A 3 9.94 7.20 -12.95
CA LEU A 3 9.46 7.32 -11.57
C LEU A 3 8.99 8.77 -11.27
N PRO A 4 8.25 9.03 -10.17
CA PRO A 4 7.80 10.38 -9.87
C PRO A 4 8.94 11.40 -9.90
N ILE A 5 8.69 12.54 -10.54
CA ILE A 5 9.68 13.64 -10.68
C ILE A 5 9.94 14.32 -9.32
N ALA A 6 8.96 14.24 -8.41
CA ALA A 6 9.05 14.83 -7.08
C ALA A 6 10.23 14.25 -6.27
N PRO A 7 10.84 15.04 -5.39
CA PRO A 7 11.87 14.54 -4.48
C PRO A 7 11.30 13.45 -3.56
N LYS A 8 12.17 12.52 -3.15
CA LYS A 8 11.84 11.47 -2.19
C LYS A 8 11.63 12.08 -0.79
N PRO A 9 10.84 11.43 0.09
CA PRO A 9 10.09 10.19 -0.16
C PRO A 9 8.83 10.44 -1.00
N TRP A 10 8.44 9.45 -1.81
CA TRP A 10 7.17 9.46 -2.53
C TRP A 10 6.04 8.90 -1.67
N SER A 11 4.86 9.51 -1.73
CA SER A 11 3.63 8.99 -1.12
C SER A 11 2.65 8.49 -2.19
N PHE A 12 2.28 7.23 -2.05
CA PHE A 12 1.26 6.59 -2.87
C PHE A 12 0.04 6.30 -2.00
N TYR A 13 -1.15 6.63 -2.50
CA TYR A 13 -2.38 6.17 -1.88
C TYR A 13 -2.95 4.97 -2.63
N ARG A 14 -3.35 3.94 -1.89
CA ARG A 14 -3.98 2.74 -2.46
C ARG A 14 -5.46 3.02 -2.63
N LEU A 15 -5.96 2.87 -3.85
CA LEU A 15 -7.36 3.08 -4.16
C LEU A 15 -8.23 2.08 -3.38
N GLY A 16 -9.09 2.59 -2.51
CA GLY A 16 -10.10 1.82 -1.82
C GLY A 16 -11.48 1.96 -2.46
N PRO A 17 -12.52 2.30 -1.68
CA PRO A 17 -13.86 2.54 -2.20
C PRO A 17 -13.93 3.66 -3.24
N THR A 18 -14.84 3.52 -4.21
CA THR A 18 -15.06 4.50 -5.29
C THR A 18 -15.42 5.90 -4.79
N LYS A 19 -15.99 6.02 -3.58
CA LYS A 19 -16.30 7.31 -2.92
C LYS A 19 -15.08 8.19 -2.69
N GLU A 20 -13.88 7.63 -2.66
CA GLU A 20 -12.63 8.39 -2.45
C GLU A 20 -12.20 9.18 -3.70
N LYS A 21 -12.79 8.93 -4.88
CA LYS A 21 -12.38 9.60 -6.13
C LYS A 21 -12.31 11.12 -6.03
N GLU A 22 -13.32 11.74 -5.41
CA GLU A 22 -13.38 13.19 -5.31
C GLU A 22 -12.34 13.74 -4.31
N LEU A 23 -12.01 12.95 -3.29
CA LEU A 23 -10.95 13.25 -2.33
C LEU A 23 -9.58 13.30 -3.02
N PHE A 24 -9.25 12.28 -3.82
CA PHE A 24 -8.03 12.23 -4.63
C PHE A 24 -7.91 13.43 -5.57
N LYS A 25 -9.00 13.83 -6.24
CA LYS A 25 -8.98 14.99 -7.15
C LYS A 25 -8.78 16.31 -6.42
N ARG A 26 -9.49 16.51 -5.30
CA ARG A 26 -9.45 17.76 -4.51
C ARG A 26 -8.06 17.99 -3.91
N HIS A 27 -7.42 16.92 -3.45
CA HIS A 27 -6.12 16.96 -2.78
C HIS A 27 -5.00 16.36 -3.64
N ARG A 28 -5.07 16.57 -4.96
CA ARG A 28 -4.13 15.99 -5.94
C ARG A 28 -2.66 16.29 -5.62
N ASP A 29 -2.38 17.41 -4.98
CA ASP A 29 -1.01 17.87 -4.70
C ASP A 29 -0.44 17.33 -3.39
N THR A 30 -1.23 16.58 -2.62
CA THR A 30 -0.79 15.99 -1.33
C THR A 30 -0.16 14.60 -1.46
N TYR A 31 -0.09 14.05 -2.68
CA TYR A 31 0.48 12.73 -2.96
C TYR A 31 1.11 12.63 -4.35
N ASP A 32 1.96 11.64 -4.55
CA ASP A 32 2.74 11.49 -5.78
C ASP A 32 2.15 10.48 -6.75
N GLY A 33 1.44 9.47 -6.26
CA GLY A 33 0.81 8.48 -7.12
C GLY A 33 -0.25 7.61 -6.47
N VAL A 34 -0.75 6.65 -7.23
CA VAL A 34 -1.82 5.75 -6.78
C VAL A 34 -1.46 4.29 -7.01
N VAL A 35 -1.74 3.44 -6.03
CA VAL A 35 -1.71 1.98 -6.22
C VAL A 35 -3.12 1.47 -6.47
N ILE A 36 -3.32 0.72 -7.55
CA ILE A 36 -4.61 0.13 -7.89
C ILE A 36 -4.57 -1.37 -7.61
N PRO A 37 -5.33 -1.90 -6.64
CA PRO A 37 -5.47 -3.34 -6.43
C PRO A 37 -6.02 -4.04 -7.68
N ALA A 38 -5.41 -5.15 -8.11
CA ALA A 38 -5.80 -5.84 -9.35
C ALA A 38 -7.27 -6.27 -9.40
N HIS A 39 -7.84 -6.72 -8.27
CA HIS A 39 -9.26 -7.05 -8.20
C HIS A 39 -10.19 -5.84 -8.45
N ILE A 40 -9.77 -4.64 -8.04
CA ILE A 40 -10.48 -3.37 -8.32
C ILE A 40 -10.30 -3.00 -9.79
N ALA A 41 -9.07 -3.06 -10.32
CA ALA A 41 -8.79 -2.79 -11.74
C ALA A 41 -9.51 -3.77 -12.70
N SER A 42 -9.68 -5.02 -12.28
CA SER A 42 -10.42 -6.03 -13.03
C SER A 42 -11.92 -5.76 -12.96
N TYR A 43 -12.47 -5.57 -11.77
CA TYR A 43 -13.91 -5.46 -11.59
C TYR A 43 -14.50 -4.10 -12.01
N TYR A 44 -13.80 -3.00 -11.70
CA TYR A 44 -14.18 -1.61 -11.97
C TYR A 44 -13.27 -0.95 -13.02
N SER A 45 -12.95 -1.66 -14.11
CA SER A 45 -11.95 -1.23 -15.09
C SER A 45 -12.22 0.14 -15.71
N THR A 46 -13.44 0.39 -16.17
CA THR A 46 -13.83 1.69 -16.77
C THR A 46 -13.65 2.83 -15.77
N PHE A 47 -14.10 2.65 -14.54
CA PHE A 47 -13.92 3.64 -13.48
C PHE A 47 -12.43 3.89 -13.20
N CYS A 48 -11.62 2.83 -13.09
CA CYS A 48 -10.19 2.95 -12.82
C CYS A 48 -9.46 3.66 -13.96
N ALA A 49 -9.76 3.33 -15.22
CA ALA A 49 -9.16 3.96 -16.40
C ALA A 49 -9.51 5.46 -16.48
N GLU A 50 -10.77 5.81 -16.23
CA GLU A 50 -11.20 7.22 -16.12
C GLU A 50 -10.49 7.93 -14.97
N PHE A 51 -10.36 7.27 -13.83
CA PHE A 51 -9.78 7.82 -12.62
C PHE A 51 -8.29 8.13 -12.83
N VAL A 52 -7.48 7.15 -13.23
CA VAL A 52 -6.03 7.37 -13.46
C VAL A 52 -5.79 8.41 -14.56
N GLY A 53 -6.58 8.36 -15.64
CA GLY A 53 -6.49 9.33 -16.73
C GLY A 53 -6.85 10.75 -16.29
N SER A 54 -7.82 10.90 -15.37
CA SER A 54 -8.18 12.21 -14.81
C SER A 54 -7.16 12.74 -13.81
N LEU A 55 -6.50 11.84 -13.05
CA LEU A 55 -5.50 12.25 -12.07
C LEU A 55 -4.20 12.70 -12.71
N ARG A 56 -3.80 12.11 -13.85
CA ARG A 56 -2.49 12.38 -14.49
C ARG A 56 -1.35 12.33 -13.46
N LYS A 57 -1.37 11.30 -12.62
CA LYS A 57 -0.35 11.00 -11.60
C LYS A 57 0.19 9.60 -11.90
N PRO A 58 1.47 9.33 -11.59
CA PRO A 58 2.02 7.97 -11.60
C PRO A 58 1.09 6.98 -10.90
N TYR A 59 0.93 5.80 -11.49
CA TYR A 59 0.19 4.72 -10.86
C TYR A 59 0.83 3.38 -11.19
N PHE A 60 0.63 2.39 -10.33
CA PHE A 60 0.91 1.00 -10.65
C PHE A 60 -0.21 0.10 -10.15
N ILE A 61 -0.31 -1.10 -10.72
CA ILE A 61 -1.29 -2.09 -10.30
C ILE A 61 -0.60 -3.06 -9.36
N ASP A 62 -1.15 -3.25 -8.16
CA ASP A 62 -0.73 -4.35 -7.30
C ASP A 62 -1.43 -5.63 -7.80
N PRO A 63 -0.68 -6.63 -8.31
CA PRO A 63 -1.25 -7.84 -8.88
C PRO A 63 -1.92 -8.73 -7.81
N MET A 64 -1.58 -8.55 -6.52
CA MET A 64 -2.18 -9.29 -5.41
C MET A 64 -2.15 -10.82 -5.58
N THR A 65 -1.14 -11.37 -6.25
CA THR A 65 -1.07 -12.83 -6.54
C THR A 65 -0.94 -13.66 -5.26
N TYR A 66 -0.37 -13.08 -4.19
CA TYR A 66 -0.25 -13.71 -2.89
C TYR A 66 -1.57 -14.25 -2.32
N ILE A 67 -2.73 -13.69 -2.72
CA ILE A 67 -4.02 -14.15 -2.20
C ILE A 67 -4.31 -15.61 -2.58
N PHE A 68 -3.71 -16.11 -3.67
CA PHE A 68 -3.95 -17.48 -4.13
C PHE A 68 -3.08 -18.51 -3.43
N SER A 69 -2.06 -18.10 -2.66
CA SER A 69 -1.35 -19.03 -1.75
C SER A 69 -2.02 -19.16 -0.38
N ASN A 70 -3.08 -18.39 -0.12
CA ASN A 70 -3.87 -18.48 1.11
C ASN A 70 -5.02 -19.48 0.96
N ASP A 71 -5.71 -19.75 2.07
CA ASP A 71 -6.93 -20.54 2.10
C ASP A 71 -7.97 -19.94 1.13
N PRO A 72 -8.51 -20.72 0.17
CA PRO A 72 -9.49 -20.25 -0.81
C PRO A 72 -10.77 -19.64 -0.21
N SER A 73 -11.11 -19.97 1.05
CA SER A 73 -12.21 -19.35 1.77
C SER A 73 -12.05 -17.82 1.94
N HIS A 74 -10.82 -17.29 1.87
CA HIS A 74 -10.56 -15.86 1.92
C HIS A 74 -11.02 -15.12 0.65
N LEU A 75 -11.24 -15.85 -0.45
CA LEU A 75 -11.81 -15.32 -1.68
C LEU A 75 -13.35 -15.28 -1.64
N LYS A 76 -13.96 -15.97 -0.66
CA LYS A 76 -15.42 -16.12 -0.54
C LYS A 76 -16.04 -14.99 0.28
N ARG A 77 -17.24 -14.57 -0.10
CA ARG A 77 -18.03 -13.57 0.65
C ARG A 77 -18.72 -14.19 1.85
N PHE A 78 -18.95 -13.42 2.90
CA PHE A 78 -19.86 -13.80 3.97
C PHE A 78 -21.31 -13.85 3.46
N VAL A 79 -22.04 -14.89 3.85
CA VAL A 79 -23.47 -15.02 3.57
C VAL A 79 -24.23 -14.12 4.53
N LYS A 80 -25.09 -13.25 4.00
CA LYS A 80 -25.88 -12.31 4.81
C LYS A 80 -27.31 -12.82 4.97
N VAL A 81 -27.82 -12.77 6.20
CA VAL A 81 -29.23 -12.99 6.52
C VAL A 81 -30.05 -11.89 5.85
N LYS A 82 -31.01 -12.30 5.01
CA LYS A 82 -31.93 -11.38 4.34
C LYS A 82 -32.68 -10.52 5.37
N GLY A 83 -32.83 -9.24 5.09
CA GLY A 83 -33.55 -8.27 5.93
C GLY A 83 -32.75 -7.66 7.09
N THR A 84 -31.75 -8.36 7.65
CA THR A 84 -30.96 -7.81 8.78
C THR A 84 -29.57 -7.34 8.39
N GLY A 85 -29.02 -7.80 7.26
CA GLY A 85 -27.64 -7.53 6.86
C GLY A 85 -26.58 -8.18 7.76
N ARG A 86 -26.99 -8.96 8.77
CA ARG A 86 -26.10 -9.73 9.65
C ARG A 86 -25.56 -10.94 8.91
N THR A 87 -24.38 -11.40 9.30
CA THR A 87 -23.77 -12.59 8.69
C THR A 87 -24.36 -13.85 9.28
N GLU A 88 -24.78 -14.76 8.40
CA GLU A 88 -25.20 -16.11 8.77
C GLU A 88 -24.08 -16.81 9.53
N ARG A 89 -24.44 -17.56 10.57
CA ARG A 89 -23.53 -18.43 11.29
C ARG A 89 -23.87 -19.89 11.00
N ASP A 90 -22.86 -20.74 10.94
CA ASP A 90 -23.04 -22.19 10.84
C ASP A 90 -23.47 -22.81 12.18
N GLY A 91 -23.67 -24.13 12.20
CA GLY A 91 -24.11 -24.86 13.40
C GLY A 91 -23.12 -24.82 14.57
N VAL A 92 -21.89 -24.35 14.37
CA VAL A 92 -20.86 -24.16 15.41
C VAL A 92 -20.56 -22.69 15.67
N GLY A 93 -21.39 -21.78 15.14
CA GLY A 93 -21.31 -20.34 15.38
C GLY A 93 -20.26 -19.61 14.54
N ARG A 94 -19.59 -20.24 13.57
CA ARG A 94 -18.63 -19.56 12.67
C ARG A 94 -19.38 -18.83 11.57
N LYS A 95 -18.80 -17.73 11.07
CA LYS A 95 -19.40 -16.96 9.97
C LYS A 95 -19.43 -17.81 8.70
N LYS A 96 -20.61 -17.98 8.11
CA LYS A 96 -20.81 -18.78 6.91
C LYS A 96 -20.28 -18.05 5.68
N LYS A 97 -19.44 -18.74 4.91
CA LYS A 97 -18.91 -18.30 3.62
C LYS A 97 -19.76 -18.84 2.48
N GLY A 98 -19.98 -18.02 1.45
CA GLY A 98 -20.70 -18.37 0.23
C GLY A 98 -19.77 -18.45 -0.97
N ASP A 99 -20.24 -17.94 -2.11
CA ASP A 99 -19.45 -17.95 -3.35
C ASP A 99 -18.25 -17.01 -3.32
N ILE A 100 -17.32 -17.23 -4.26
CA ILE A 100 -16.20 -16.32 -4.54
C ILE A 100 -16.73 -14.92 -4.83
N LYS A 101 -16.06 -13.88 -4.28
CA LYS A 101 -16.41 -12.49 -4.56
C LYS A 101 -16.24 -12.22 -6.05
N ARG A 102 -17.23 -11.55 -6.66
CA ARG A 102 -17.26 -11.28 -8.11
C ARG A 102 -15.98 -10.61 -8.64
N SER A 103 -15.35 -9.73 -7.84
CA SER A 103 -14.10 -9.07 -8.21
C SER A 103 -12.93 -10.04 -8.36
N TYR A 104 -12.90 -11.10 -7.55
CA TYR A 104 -11.91 -12.16 -7.68
C TYR A 104 -12.27 -13.16 -8.77
N SER A 105 -13.55 -13.50 -8.94
CA SER A 105 -13.98 -14.35 -10.06
C SER A 105 -13.51 -13.78 -11.39
N LYS A 106 -13.74 -12.48 -11.65
CA LYS A 106 -13.22 -11.83 -12.87
C LYS A 106 -11.69 -11.86 -12.95
N LEU A 107 -10.99 -11.66 -11.84
CA LEU A 107 -9.52 -11.71 -11.85
C LEU A 107 -8.99 -13.11 -12.16
N ILE A 108 -9.67 -14.15 -11.67
CA ILE A 108 -9.29 -15.55 -11.92
C ILE A 108 -9.65 -15.96 -13.35
N ASP A 109 -10.86 -15.67 -13.79
CA ASP A 109 -11.40 -16.13 -15.08
C ASP A 109 -10.91 -15.31 -16.27
N ASP A 110 -10.84 -14.00 -16.13
CA ASP A 110 -10.53 -13.10 -17.25
C ASP A 110 -9.03 -12.78 -17.35
N VAL A 111 -8.28 -12.97 -16.26
CA VAL A 111 -6.89 -12.51 -16.16
C VAL A 111 -5.92 -13.65 -15.90
N TYR A 112 -5.93 -14.24 -14.70
CA TYR A 112 -4.84 -15.15 -14.31
C TYR A 112 -4.95 -16.53 -14.92
N GLN A 113 -6.16 -17.10 -15.00
CA GLN A 113 -6.46 -18.37 -15.66
C GLN A 113 -5.53 -19.51 -15.23
N GLY A 114 -5.39 -20.56 -16.06
CA GLY A 114 -4.41 -21.64 -15.90
C GLY A 114 -4.37 -22.24 -14.49
N ILE A 115 -3.18 -22.23 -13.90
CA ILE A 115 -2.92 -22.80 -12.56
C ILE A 115 -3.77 -22.15 -11.47
N VAL A 116 -4.05 -20.85 -11.54
CA VAL A 116 -4.88 -20.15 -10.55
C VAL A 116 -6.31 -20.66 -10.60
N LYS A 117 -6.89 -20.71 -11.81
CA LYS A 117 -8.24 -21.21 -12.02
C LYS A 117 -8.37 -22.67 -11.60
N ALA A 118 -7.37 -23.49 -11.94
CA ALA A 118 -7.34 -24.89 -11.54
C ALA A 118 -7.25 -25.06 -10.01
N ALA A 119 -6.40 -24.31 -9.31
CA ALA A 119 -6.28 -24.40 -7.86
C ALA A 119 -7.59 -23.99 -7.14
N VAL A 120 -8.17 -22.86 -7.56
CA VAL A 120 -9.43 -22.36 -6.97
C VAL A 120 -10.60 -23.31 -7.25
N ALA A 121 -10.70 -23.88 -8.46
CA ALA A 121 -11.75 -24.83 -8.81
C ALA A 121 -11.67 -26.13 -7.97
N ASN A 122 -10.48 -26.48 -7.51
CA ASN A 122 -10.23 -27.63 -6.62
C ASN A 122 -10.22 -27.24 -5.13
N ASP A 123 -10.70 -26.04 -4.76
CA ASP A 123 -10.74 -25.50 -3.40
C ASP A 123 -9.41 -25.65 -2.64
N ARG A 124 -8.28 -25.45 -3.34
CA ARG A 124 -6.93 -25.48 -2.75
C ARG A 124 -6.15 -24.20 -3.02
N SER A 125 -5.18 -23.94 -2.16
CA SER A 125 -4.16 -22.91 -2.38
C SER A 125 -3.19 -23.32 -3.49
N LEU A 126 -2.61 -22.33 -4.15
CA LEU A 126 -1.40 -22.52 -4.94
C LEU A 126 -0.22 -22.87 -4.04
N VAL A 127 0.68 -23.66 -4.57
CA VAL A 127 1.96 -24.03 -3.95
C VAL A 127 3.09 -23.90 -4.97
N PRO A 128 4.37 -23.80 -4.54
CA PRO A 128 5.52 -23.74 -5.45
C PRO A 128 5.53 -24.82 -6.53
N ALA A 129 5.08 -26.04 -6.21
CA ALA A 129 5.05 -27.17 -7.14
C ALA A 129 4.05 -27.02 -8.30
N ASP A 130 3.10 -26.07 -8.24
CA ASP A 130 2.19 -25.78 -9.36
C ASP A 130 2.89 -25.05 -10.52
N PHE A 131 4.09 -24.52 -10.29
CA PHE A 131 4.85 -23.74 -11.26
C PHE A 131 5.88 -24.60 -11.98
N THR A 132 5.50 -25.12 -13.15
CA THR A 132 6.44 -25.61 -14.16
C THR A 132 6.90 -24.43 -15.02
N ASP A 133 7.97 -24.60 -15.81
CA ASP A 133 8.46 -23.52 -16.69
C ASP A 133 7.36 -22.94 -17.60
N ALA A 134 6.53 -23.84 -18.16
CA ALA A 134 5.42 -23.45 -19.03
C ALA A 134 4.30 -22.72 -18.27
N SER A 135 3.86 -23.24 -17.12
CA SER A 135 2.79 -22.60 -16.35
C SER A 135 3.24 -21.29 -15.73
N MET A 136 4.51 -21.20 -15.32
CA MET A 136 5.13 -19.98 -14.81
C MET A 136 5.18 -18.89 -15.87
N SER A 137 5.69 -19.22 -17.07
CA SER A 137 5.78 -18.29 -18.19
C SER A 137 4.41 -17.72 -18.58
N GLN A 138 3.40 -18.60 -18.71
CA GLN A 138 2.04 -18.17 -18.99
C GLN A 138 1.46 -17.28 -17.87
N PHE A 139 1.69 -17.64 -16.60
CA PHE A 139 1.18 -16.86 -15.47
C PHE A 139 1.82 -15.47 -15.40
N VAL A 140 3.15 -15.38 -15.57
CA VAL A 140 3.88 -14.10 -15.61
C VAL A 140 3.35 -13.24 -16.77
N GLN A 141 3.22 -13.82 -17.97
CA GLN A 141 2.72 -13.10 -19.13
C GLN A 141 1.32 -12.54 -18.88
N ASN A 142 0.39 -13.36 -18.35
CA ASN A 142 -0.98 -12.93 -18.02
C ASN A 142 -0.99 -11.76 -17.02
N VAL A 143 -0.16 -11.84 -15.98
CA VAL A 143 -0.06 -10.79 -14.95
C VAL A 143 0.49 -9.49 -15.53
N LEU A 144 1.51 -9.55 -16.37
CA LEU A 144 2.10 -8.34 -16.97
C LEU A 144 1.21 -7.73 -18.06
N ASP A 145 0.59 -8.55 -18.91
CA ASP A 145 -0.33 -8.08 -19.95
C ASP A 145 -1.52 -7.35 -19.36
N PHE A 146 -2.09 -7.88 -18.27
CA PHE A 146 -3.13 -7.20 -17.53
C PHE A 146 -2.69 -5.82 -17.06
N GLN A 147 -1.54 -5.72 -16.40
CA GLN A 147 -1.02 -4.45 -15.91
C GLN A 147 -0.75 -3.46 -17.05
N ARG A 148 -0.19 -3.94 -18.16
CA ARG A 148 0.17 -3.15 -19.34
C ARG A 148 -1.02 -2.65 -20.13
N THR A 149 -2.16 -3.35 -20.13
CA THR A 149 -3.26 -3.05 -21.05
C THR A 149 -4.52 -2.56 -20.35
N ARG A 150 -4.76 -2.96 -19.09
CA ARG A 150 -6.08 -2.82 -18.47
C ARG A 150 -6.58 -1.39 -18.35
N LEU A 151 -5.69 -0.45 -18.01
CA LEU A 151 -6.04 0.94 -17.68
C LEU A 151 -5.50 1.97 -18.69
N VAL A 152 -4.88 1.51 -19.80
CA VAL A 152 -4.22 2.39 -20.78
C VAL A 152 -5.21 3.16 -21.63
N ALA A 153 -6.32 2.52 -22.00
CA ALA A 153 -7.30 3.10 -22.89
C ALA A 153 -7.96 4.34 -22.26
N ILE A 154 -7.84 5.48 -22.94
CA ILE A 154 -8.59 6.69 -22.57
C ILE A 154 -10.05 6.48 -23.01
N PRO A 155 -11.03 6.60 -22.10
CA PRO A 155 -12.43 6.39 -22.43
C PRO A 155 -12.94 7.34 -23.52
N ASP A 156 -13.78 6.84 -24.43
CA ASP A 156 -14.23 7.55 -25.64
C ASP A 156 -14.85 8.93 -25.35
N LYS A 157 -15.50 9.10 -24.20
CA LYS A 157 -16.08 10.38 -23.78
C LYS A 157 -15.05 11.51 -23.65
N TYR A 158 -13.77 11.18 -23.56
CA TYR A 158 -12.66 12.13 -23.53
C TYR A 158 -12.00 12.34 -24.90
N LYS A 159 -12.20 11.44 -25.87
CA LYS A 159 -11.70 11.61 -27.26
C LYS A 159 -12.24 12.88 -27.91
N LYS A 160 -13.47 13.29 -27.56
CA LYS A 160 -14.04 14.57 -28.02
C LYS A 160 -13.23 15.81 -27.58
N TYR A 161 -12.41 15.68 -26.52
CA TYR A 161 -11.54 16.75 -26.05
C TYR A 161 -10.18 16.79 -26.76
N GLU A 162 -9.80 15.74 -27.51
CA GLU A 162 -8.54 15.73 -28.29
C GLU A 162 -8.47 16.90 -29.28
N LYS A 163 -9.61 17.23 -29.92
CA LYS A 163 -9.73 18.37 -30.84
C LYS A 163 -9.44 19.73 -30.18
N TYR A 164 -9.69 19.86 -28.87
CA TYR A 164 -9.42 21.11 -28.14
C TYR A 164 -7.97 21.18 -27.66
N VAL A 165 -7.33 20.05 -27.37
CA VAL A 165 -5.93 20.02 -26.97
C VAL A 165 -4.99 20.20 -28.17
N GLN A 166 -5.35 19.66 -29.33
CA GLN A 166 -4.64 19.93 -30.59
C GLN A 166 -4.63 21.42 -30.96
N LYS A 167 -5.66 22.18 -30.55
CA LYS A 167 -5.73 23.64 -30.76
C LYS A 167 -4.95 24.47 -29.73
N ALA A 168 -4.51 23.86 -28.63
CA ALA A 168 -3.91 24.58 -27.50
C ALA A 168 -2.37 24.63 -27.54
N ASP A 169 -1.73 24.14 -28.61
CA ASP A 169 -0.27 24.06 -28.81
C ASP A 169 0.52 23.43 -27.63
N LYS A 170 -0.19 22.72 -26.76
CA LYS A 170 0.40 21.91 -25.71
C LYS A 170 0.57 20.51 -26.27
N PRO A 171 1.79 20.00 -26.45
CA PRO A 171 1.99 18.61 -26.86
C PRO A 171 1.37 17.72 -25.79
N MET A 172 0.20 17.16 -26.08
CA MET A 172 -0.31 16.05 -25.29
C MET A 172 0.64 14.90 -25.60
N SER A 173 1.46 14.48 -24.64
CA SER A 173 2.11 13.19 -24.77
C SER A 173 1.00 12.14 -24.77
N ILE A 174 0.64 11.66 -25.97
CA ILE A 174 -0.30 10.55 -26.19
C ILE A 174 0.36 9.22 -25.77
N SER A 175 1.54 9.24 -25.13
CA SER A 175 1.97 8.11 -24.32
C SER A 175 0.82 7.83 -23.36
N GLY A 176 0.08 6.74 -23.59
CA GLY A 176 -1.22 6.49 -22.95
C GLY A 176 -1.13 6.50 -21.42
N ASN A 177 -2.23 6.18 -20.75
CA ASN A 177 -2.22 5.98 -19.30
C ASN A 177 -1.44 4.70 -18.95
N LEU A 178 -0.14 4.63 -19.23
CA LEU A 178 0.72 3.51 -18.92
C LEU A 178 1.06 3.55 -17.42
N PRO A 179 1.19 2.39 -16.77
CA PRO A 179 1.63 2.35 -15.39
C PRO A 179 3.09 2.81 -15.30
N MET A 180 3.46 3.41 -14.16
CA MET A 180 4.84 3.85 -13.90
C MET A 180 5.83 2.68 -13.82
N CYS A 181 5.33 1.52 -13.42
CA CYS A 181 6.06 0.26 -13.39
C CYS A 181 5.07 -0.91 -13.46
N LEU A 182 5.59 -2.07 -13.83
CA LEU A 182 4.93 -3.35 -13.64
C LEU A 182 5.43 -3.97 -12.33
N VAL A 183 4.58 -4.76 -11.69
CA VAL A 183 4.95 -5.51 -10.49
C VAL A 183 4.96 -6.99 -10.84
N ALA A 184 6.08 -7.66 -10.55
CA ALA A 184 6.21 -9.10 -10.75
C ALA A 184 5.21 -9.88 -9.87
N PRO A 185 4.72 -11.04 -10.32
CA PRO A 185 3.95 -11.93 -9.45
C PRO A 185 4.76 -12.29 -8.19
N TYR A 186 4.08 -12.35 -7.05
CA TYR A 186 4.71 -12.58 -5.75
C TYR A 186 3.83 -13.38 -4.79
N PHE A 187 4.48 -14.12 -3.88
CA PHE A 187 3.88 -14.93 -2.84
C PHE A 187 4.63 -14.78 -1.51
N PRO A 188 4.04 -15.14 -0.35
CA PRO A 188 4.69 -14.97 0.95
C PRO A 188 5.93 -15.84 1.10
N THR A 189 7.06 -15.21 1.44
CA THR A 189 8.32 -15.87 1.73
C THR A 189 8.38 -16.23 3.20
N ALA A 190 8.16 -17.52 3.50
CA ALA A 190 8.24 -18.06 4.86
C ALA A 190 9.65 -18.61 5.19
N THR A 191 10.39 -19.07 4.19
CA THR A 191 11.75 -19.64 4.31
C THR A 191 12.52 -19.46 3.00
N LEU A 192 13.84 -19.56 3.05
CA LEU A 192 14.73 -19.54 1.87
C LEU A 192 14.96 -20.93 1.25
N HIS A 193 14.08 -21.90 1.47
CA HIS A 193 14.24 -23.23 0.88
C HIS A 193 14.20 -23.20 -0.65
N SER A 194 15.03 -24.02 -1.30
CA SER A 194 15.18 -24.07 -2.76
C SER A 194 13.90 -24.47 -3.51
N ARG A 195 12.95 -25.12 -2.84
CA ARG A 195 11.61 -25.47 -3.37
C ARG A 195 10.48 -24.66 -2.73
N GLY A 196 10.80 -23.59 -2.02
CA GLY A 196 9.84 -22.71 -1.36
C GLY A 196 9.43 -21.51 -2.22
N TRP A 197 8.56 -20.66 -1.65
CA TRP A 197 8.10 -19.45 -2.34
C TRP A 197 9.22 -18.46 -2.66
N HIS A 198 10.31 -18.41 -1.88
CA HIS A 198 11.45 -17.53 -2.18
C HIS A 198 12.05 -17.82 -3.56
N SER A 199 12.43 -19.07 -3.82
CA SER A 199 13.03 -19.45 -5.09
C SER A 199 12.05 -19.33 -6.26
N THR A 200 10.77 -19.69 -6.04
CA THR A 200 9.70 -19.47 -7.03
C THR A 200 9.53 -17.99 -7.35
N ASN A 201 9.49 -17.10 -6.34
CA ASN A 201 9.40 -15.66 -6.53
C ASN A 201 10.58 -15.12 -7.36
N LEU A 202 11.82 -15.56 -7.08
CA LEU A 202 12.98 -15.13 -7.87
C LEU A 202 12.87 -15.55 -9.35
N GLN A 203 12.33 -16.74 -9.64
CA GLN A 203 12.10 -17.18 -11.02
C GLN A 203 10.98 -16.36 -11.69
N LEU A 204 9.87 -16.10 -10.99
CA LEU A 204 8.79 -15.24 -11.45
C LEU A 204 9.30 -13.83 -11.78
N VAL A 205 10.15 -13.26 -10.92
CA VAL A 205 10.76 -11.93 -11.11
C VAL A 205 11.67 -11.91 -12.34
N ARG A 206 12.55 -12.91 -12.52
CA ARG A 206 13.45 -12.99 -13.70
C ARG A 206 12.66 -13.10 -15.00
N GLN A 207 11.65 -13.96 -15.04
CA GLN A 207 10.76 -14.04 -16.21
C GLN A 207 10.02 -12.71 -16.44
N ALA A 208 9.54 -12.08 -15.37
CA ALA A 208 8.86 -10.80 -15.49
C ALA A 208 9.77 -9.69 -16.02
N LYS A 209 11.05 -9.67 -15.61
CA LYS A 209 12.07 -8.74 -16.14
C LYS A 209 12.30 -8.96 -17.63
N ALA A 210 12.46 -10.22 -18.06
CA ALA A 210 12.63 -10.57 -19.47
C ALA A 210 11.40 -10.19 -20.33
N MET A 211 10.20 -10.27 -19.75
CA MET A 211 8.92 -9.98 -20.43
C MET A 211 8.44 -8.53 -20.24
N ALA A 212 9.19 -7.65 -19.57
CA ALA A 212 8.68 -6.34 -19.16
C ALA A 212 8.36 -5.39 -20.34
N GLY A 213 8.97 -5.62 -21.51
CA GLY A 213 8.68 -4.87 -22.73
C GLY A 213 9.07 -3.39 -22.65
N GLY A 214 10.14 -3.07 -21.91
CA GLY A 214 10.68 -1.71 -21.76
C GLY A 214 10.04 -0.86 -20.65
N LEU A 215 9.01 -1.36 -19.97
CA LEU A 215 8.52 -0.73 -18.74
C LEU A 215 9.38 -1.15 -17.54
N PRO A 216 9.59 -0.28 -16.53
CA PRO A 216 10.26 -0.66 -15.29
C PRO A 216 9.54 -1.82 -14.61
N ILE A 217 10.29 -2.80 -14.11
CA ILE A 217 9.74 -3.91 -13.32
C ILE A 217 10.15 -3.75 -11.86
N PHE A 218 9.20 -3.92 -10.95
CA PHE A 218 9.43 -3.93 -9.51
C PHE A 218 9.20 -5.33 -8.97
N ALA A 219 10.12 -5.80 -8.12
CA ALA A 219 9.94 -7.04 -7.39
C ALA A 219 9.30 -6.76 -6.03
N MET A 220 8.28 -7.53 -5.67
CA MET A 220 7.66 -7.47 -4.35
C MET A 220 8.29 -8.50 -3.42
N ILE A 221 8.78 -8.04 -2.27
CA ILE A 221 9.29 -8.86 -1.18
C ILE A 221 8.22 -8.88 -0.09
N LEU A 222 7.47 -9.98 -0.02
CA LEU A 222 6.49 -10.24 1.03
C LEU A 222 7.06 -11.26 2.01
N ALA A 223 7.43 -10.82 3.22
CA ALA A 223 8.00 -11.67 4.26
C ALA A 223 7.63 -11.13 5.63
N SER A 224 7.50 -11.99 6.64
CA SER A 224 7.28 -11.52 8.02
C SER A 224 8.56 -10.89 8.59
N PRO A 225 8.45 -10.00 9.59
CA PRO A 225 9.63 -9.49 10.29
C PRO A 225 10.56 -10.60 10.79
N HIS A 226 10.05 -11.74 11.26
CA HIS A 226 10.90 -12.85 11.69
C HIS A 226 11.78 -13.42 10.56
N VAL A 227 11.23 -13.57 9.36
CA VAL A 227 11.99 -14.06 8.19
C VAL A 227 13.01 -13.02 7.75
N LEU A 228 12.63 -11.75 7.74
CA LEU A 228 13.54 -10.66 7.42
C LEU A 228 14.69 -10.60 8.42
N ASP A 229 14.43 -10.67 9.73
CA ASP A 229 15.47 -10.62 10.76
C ASP A 229 16.56 -11.65 10.54
N LYS A 230 16.14 -12.89 10.26
CA LYS A 230 17.04 -14.01 10.05
C LYS A 230 17.85 -13.90 8.77
N ASP A 231 17.21 -13.48 7.67
CA ASP A 231 17.71 -13.74 6.33
C ASP A 231 17.79 -12.48 5.42
N VAL A 232 17.62 -11.26 5.98
CA VAL A 232 17.50 -10.00 5.21
C VAL A 232 18.62 -9.80 4.19
N ARG A 233 19.88 -10.07 4.54
CA ARG A 233 21.02 -9.87 3.64
C ARG A 233 20.95 -10.79 2.43
N GLN A 234 20.61 -12.06 2.65
CA GLN A 234 20.49 -13.03 1.56
C GLN A 234 19.27 -12.70 0.70
N ILE A 235 18.13 -12.35 1.31
CA ILE A 235 16.93 -11.91 0.58
C ILE A 235 17.25 -10.70 -0.29
N ALA A 236 17.89 -9.67 0.27
CA ALA A 236 18.27 -8.48 -0.48
C ALA A 236 19.21 -8.84 -1.64
N ALA A 237 20.28 -9.59 -1.38
CA ALA A 237 21.24 -10.02 -2.40
C ALA A 237 20.56 -10.79 -3.55
N ASP A 238 19.67 -11.73 -3.23
CA ASP A 238 18.96 -12.55 -4.21
C ASP A 238 18.06 -11.71 -5.12
N TYR A 239 17.29 -10.77 -4.53
CA TYR A 239 16.42 -9.89 -5.30
C TYR A 239 17.22 -8.84 -6.09
N ILE A 240 18.32 -8.31 -5.56
CA ILE A 240 19.23 -7.41 -6.29
C ILE A 240 19.80 -8.11 -7.53
N ALA A 241 20.18 -9.38 -7.41
CA ALA A 241 20.71 -10.19 -8.51
C ALA A 241 19.68 -10.47 -9.63
N THR A 242 18.40 -10.12 -9.44
CA THR A 242 17.38 -10.20 -10.52
C THR A 242 17.36 -8.98 -11.44
N GLU A 243 18.18 -7.95 -11.16
CA GLU A 243 18.33 -6.74 -12.00
C GLU A 243 17.03 -5.97 -12.25
N VAL A 244 16.09 -6.05 -11.31
CA VAL A 244 14.86 -5.26 -11.33
C VAL A 244 15.14 -3.77 -11.17
N ASP A 245 14.15 -2.97 -11.59
CA ASP A 245 14.27 -1.51 -11.60
C ASP A 245 13.89 -0.88 -10.26
N GLY A 246 13.33 -1.66 -9.34
CA GLY A 246 12.97 -1.24 -7.99
C GLY A 246 12.39 -2.39 -7.15
N PHE A 247 12.17 -2.09 -5.88
CA PHE A 247 11.63 -3.04 -4.91
C PHE A 247 10.38 -2.50 -4.26
N LEU A 248 9.40 -3.37 -4.06
CA LEU A 248 8.30 -3.17 -3.13
C LEU A 248 8.55 -4.05 -1.92
N LEU A 249 8.56 -3.47 -0.72
CA LEU A 249 8.75 -4.22 0.53
C LEU A 249 7.42 -4.28 1.28
N TRP A 250 6.96 -5.47 1.63
CA TRP A 250 5.82 -5.69 2.50
C TRP A 250 6.22 -6.58 3.69
N PRO A 251 6.58 -5.96 4.83
CA PRO A 251 6.80 -6.68 6.08
C PRO A 251 5.45 -7.18 6.62
N ASP A 252 5.18 -8.47 6.49
CA ASP A 252 3.86 -9.04 6.73
C ASP A 252 3.43 -8.91 8.20
N GLY A 253 2.29 -8.25 8.45
CA GLY A 253 1.79 -8.01 9.80
C GLY A 253 2.57 -6.99 10.63
N PHE A 254 3.51 -6.27 10.03
CA PHE A 254 4.25 -5.22 10.73
C PHE A 254 3.36 -4.04 11.15
N SER A 255 3.69 -3.47 12.30
CA SER A 255 3.11 -2.23 12.85
C SER A 255 4.22 -1.43 13.51
N SER A 256 4.17 -0.10 13.41
CA SER A 256 5.18 0.77 14.03
C SER A 256 5.10 0.89 15.55
N ASP A 257 4.06 0.31 16.17
CA ASP A 257 3.92 0.19 17.63
C ASP A 257 4.70 -1.01 18.22
N GLN A 258 5.53 -1.68 17.43
CA GLN A 258 6.38 -2.80 17.87
C GLN A 258 7.63 -2.33 18.65
N ASP A 259 8.32 -3.28 19.26
CA ASP A 259 9.56 -3.03 19.99
C ASP A 259 10.73 -2.62 19.06
N PRO A 260 11.78 -1.98 19.59
CA PRO A 260 12.91 -1.51 18.78
C PRO A 260 13.60 -2.58 17.93
N ALA A 261 13.63 -3.84 18.37
CA ALA A 261 14.28 -4.91 17.61
C ALA A 261 13.47 -5.22 16.34
N ALA A 262 12.15 -5.39 16.47
CA ALA A 262 11.26 -5.60 15.33
C ALA A 262 11.28 -4.41 14.32
N LEU A 263 11.36 -3.17 14.82
CA LEU A 263 11.50 -1.99 13.97
C LEU A 263 12.85 -1.97 13.23
N ARG A 264 13.94 -2.37 13.89
CA ARG A 264 15.29 -2.43 13.31
C ARG A 264 15.37 -3.42 12.16
N VAL A 265 14.62 -4.51 12.22
CA VAL A 265 14.55 -5.49 11.12
C VAL A 265 14.08 -4.84 9.82
N VAL A 266 12.98 -4.09 9.88
CA VAL A 266 12.44 -3.41 8.70
C VAL A 266 13.37 -2.28 8.24
N PHE A 267 13.97 -1.55 9.19
CA PHE A 267 14.99 -0.54 8.89
C PHE A 267 16.16 -1.14 8.11
N ASN A 268 16.74 -2.24 8.59
CA ASN A 268 17.83 -2.95 7.94
C ASN A 268 17.43 -3.49 6.56
N ALA A 269 16.19 -3.98 6.40
CA ALA A 269 15.70 -4.44 5.10
C ALA A 269 15.64 -3.31 4.06
N VAL A 270 15.20 -2.13 4.46
CA VAL A 270 15.23 -0.95 3.58
C VAL A 270 16.66 -0.54 3.26
N ASP A 271 17.54 -0.47 4.27
CA ASP A 271 18.96 -0.12 4.10
C ASP A 271 19.65 -1.07 3.11
N GLU A 272 19.58 -2.38 3.35
CA GLU A 272 20.20 -3.40 2.49
C GLU A 272 19.69 -3.34 1.04
N LEU A 273 18.38 -3.14 0.83
CA LEU A 273 17.82 -3.02 -0.53
C LEU A 273 18.22 -1.71 -1.22
N SER A 274 18.34 -0.60 -0.47
CA SER A 274 18.59 0.73 -1.03
C SER A 274 20.03 0.92 -1.50
N ARG A 275 20.99 0.12 -0.99
CA ARG A 275 22.42 0.21 -1.33
C ARG A 275 22.75 0.03 -2.81
N ASN A 276 21.88 -0.64 -3.58
CA ASN A 276 22.07 -0.77 -5.03
C ASN A 276 21.59 0.46 -5.83
N GLY A 277 21.15 1.52 -5.15
CA GLY A 277 20.65 2.77 -5.75
C GLY A 277 19.26 2.67 -6.38
N LYS A 278 18.59 1.50 -6.33
CA LYS A 278 17.24 1.32 -6.86
C LYS A 278 16.19 1.80 -5.84
N PRO A 279 15.04 2.30 -6.32
CA PRO A 279 13.97 2.73 -5.43
C PRO A 279 13.40 1.57 -4.62
N VAL A 280 13.22 1.80 -3.32
CA VAL A 280 12.50 0.92 -2.39
C VAL A 280 11.21 1.60 -1.97
N ILE A 281 10.06 0.95 -2.20
CA ILE A 281 8.75 1.45 -1.78
C ILE A 281 8.16 0.51 -0.73
N LEU A 282 7.83 1.05 0.43
CA LEU A 282 7.18 0.30 1.51
C LEU A 282 5.68 0.19 1.25
N MET A 283 5.16 -1.03 1.15
CA MET A 283 3.73 -1.29 1.07
C MET A 283 3.11 -1.29 2.46
N TYR A 284 1.93 -0.70 2.58
CA TYR A 284 1.21 -0.52 3.85
C TYR A 284 2.03 0.30 4.86
N GLY A 285 2.67 1.39 4.41
CA GLY A 285 3.49 2.23 5.28
C GLY A 285 2.67 3.17 6.18
N ASP A 286 2.87 3.10 7.49
CA ASP A 286 2.33 4.07 8.46
C ASP A 286 3.27 5.28 8.64
N ALA A 287 3.25 5.96 9.78
CA ALA A 287 4.13 7.08 10.08
C ALA A 287 5.62 6.69 10.23
N PHE A 288 5.94 5.41 10.50
CA PHE A 288 7.32 4.93 10.56
C PHE A 288 8.00 4.94 9.19
N SER A 289 7.24 5.01 8.09
CA SER A 289 7.81 5.28 6.76
C SER A 289 8.65 6.57 6.70
N LEU A 290 8.34 7.56 7.56
CA LEU A 290 9.13 8.79 7.68
C LEU A 290 10.50 8.54 8.32
N VAL A 291 10.59 7.59 9.26
CA VAL A 291 11.85 7.15 9.86
C VAL A 291 12.67 6.37 8.84
N LEU A 292 12.03 5.46 8.10
CA LEU A 292 12.67 4.63 7.07
C LEU A 292 13.22 5.44 5.89
N HIS A 293 12.77 6.68 5.68
CA HIS A 293 13.40 7.59 4.73
C HIS A 293 14.91 7.71 4.96
N TYR A 294 15.34 7.79 6.22
CA TYR A 294 16.75 7.88 6.60
C TYR A 294 17.51 6.56 6.43
N ALA A 295 16.81 5.43 6.26
CA ALA A 295 17.38 4.15 5.84
C ALA A 295 17.48 4.01 4.30
N GLY A 296 17.12 5.04 3.53
CA GLY A 296 17.11 5.00 2.06
C GLY A 296 15.75 4.68 1.42
N LEU A 297 14.66 4.68 2.19
CA LEU A 297 13.32 4.47 1.63
C LEU A 297 12.99 5.55 0.60
N SER A 298 12.59 5.10 -0.59
CA SER A 298 12.27 6.01 -1.70
C SER A 298 10.79 6.43 -1.72
N GLY A 299 9.91 5.62 -1.13
CA GLY A 299 8.52 6.00 -0.94
C GLY A 299 7.73 4.96 -0.16
N PHE A 300 6.43 5.21 0.01
CA PHE A 300 5.53 4.29 0.68
C PHE A 300 4.13 4.33 0.07
N ALA A 301 3.37 3.27 0.28
CA ALA A 301 1.99 3.15 -0.17
C ALA A 301 1.06 2.79 1.00
N CYS A 302 -0.03 3.52 1.20
CA CYS A 302 -1.04 3.21 2.24
C CYS A 302 -2.46 3.62 1.81
N GLY A 303 -3.48 3.23 2.57
CA GLY A 303 -4.83 3.78 2.39
C GLY A 303 -4.94 5.18 2.99
N ILE A 304 -5.97 5.94 2.59
CA ILE A 304 -6.17 7.28 3.15
C ILE A 304 -6.76 7.17 4.55
N CYS A 305 -5.91 7.31 5.56
CA CYS A 305 -6.24 7.14 6.98
C CYS A 305 -6.56 5.68 7.41
N TYR A 306 -6.23 4.69 6.58
CA TYR A 306 -6.40 3.26 6.88
C TYR A 306 -5.37 2.38 6.16
N GLY A 307 -5.35 1.08 6.49
CA GLY A 307 -4.57 0.09 5.75
C GLY A 307 -3.05 0.35 5.79
N GLU A 308 -2.55 0.80 6.94
CA GLU A 308 -1.11 0.99 7.19
C GLU A 308 -0.48 -0.20 7.95
N HIS A 309 -1.25 -1.27 8.13
CA HIS A 309 -0.74 -2.58 8.50
C HIS A 309 -1.62 -3.59 7.78
N LYS A 310 -1.01 -4.68 7.31
CA LYS A 310 -1.77 -5.77 6.70
C LYS A 310 -1.07 -7.09 6.88
N LEU A 311 -1.83 -8.06 7.36
CA LEU A 311 -1.48 -9.47 7.29
C LEU A 311 -1.91 -10.02 5.93
N SER A 312 -1.00 -10.71 5.25
CA SER A 312 -1.22 -11.33 3.94
C SER A 312 -2.30 -12.41 4.02
N THR A 313 -2.43 -13.05 5.18
CA THR A 313 -3.43 -14.06 5.50
C THR A 313 -4.75 -13.48 6.00
N LEU A 314 -4.87 -12.16 6.21
CA LEU A 314 -6.11 -11.58 6.69
C LEU A 314 -7.23 -11.76 5.66
N ASP A 315 -8.36 -12.32 6.11
CA ASP A 315 -9.58 -12.39 5.32
C ASP A 315 -9.99 -10.99 4.86
N MET A 316 -10.06 -10.78 3.55
CA MET A 316 -10.36 -9.48 2.97
C MET A 316 -11.84 -9.09 3.10
N ASP A 317 -12.68 -9.91 3.72
CA ASP A 317 -14.04 -9.57 4.11
C ASP A 317 -14.12 -8.97 5.52
N VAL A 318 -13.28 -7.97 5.82
CA VAL A 318 -13.39 -7.23 7.09
C VAL A 318 -14.74 -6.51 7.11
N GLU A 319 -15.63 -6.93 8.00
CA GLU A 319 -16.95 -6.33 8.17
C GLU A 319 -16.86 -5.07 9.01
N GLY A 320 -17.56 -4.03 8.57
CA GLY A 320 -17.68 -2.76 9.30
C GLY A 320 -17.16 -1.59 8.48
N ALA A 321 -17.69 -0.40 8.78
CA ALA A 321 -17.08 0.83 8.29
C ALA A 321 -15.74 1.02 8.99
N ILE A 322 -14.73 1.47 8.24
CA ILE A 322 -13.50 1.94 8.85
C ILE A 322 -13.87 3.20 9.64
N PRO A 323 -13.68 3.23 10.97
CA PRO A 323 -14.07 4.37 11.75
C PRO A 323 -13.17 5.56 11.40
N PRO A 324 -13.70 6.79 11.42
CA PRO A 324 -12.91 7.98 11.15
C PRO A 324 -11.86 8.16 12.25
N ARG A 325 -10.69 8.71 11.88
CA ARG A 325 -9.56 8.91 12.79
C ARG A 325 -8.97 10.31 12.68
N TYR A 326 -8.59 10.88 13.81
CA TYR A 326 -7.83 12.12 13.87
C TYR A 326 -6.33 11.82 13.99
N TYR A 327 -5.53 12.31 13.03
CA TYR A 327 -4.08 12.11 13.05
C TYR A 327 -3.37 13.28 13.75
N VAL A 328 -2.69 13.00 14.85
CA VAL A 328 -1.88 13.97 15.58
C VAL A 328 -0.44 13.88 15.09
N ARG A 329 -0.02 14.89 14.34
CA ARG A 329 1.28 14.97 13.66
C ARG A 329 2.47 14.78 14.58
N ARG A 330 2.55 15.57 15.66
CA ARG A 330 3.67 15.53 16.62
C ARG A 330 3.81 14.15 17.29
N LEU A 331 2.68 13.51 17.60
CA LEU A 331 2.65 12.19 18.22
C LEU A 331 2.72 11.02 17.22
N LYS A 332 2.65 11.34 15.92
CA LYS A 332 2.60 10.38 14.82
C LYS A 332 1.50 9.31 15.06
N LYS A 333 0.40 9.71 15.71
CA LYS A 333 -0.66 8.82 16.21
C LYS A 333 -1.99 9.09 15.53
N LYS A 334 -2.79 8.06 15.33
CA LYS A 334 -4.20 8.19 14.95
C LYS A 334 -5.07 7.84 16.14
N TYR A 335 -6.04 8.70 16.43
CA TYR A 335 -7.08 8.45 17.42
C TYR A 335 -8.38 8.20 16.68
N VAL A 336 -9.08 7.12 16.98
CA VAL A 336 -10.45 6.93 16.50
C VAL A 336 -11.30 8.05 17.08
N ILE A 337 -12.07 8.76 16.24
CA ILE A 337 -12.79 9.95 16.69
C ILE A 337 -13.69 9.64 17.88
N ASP A 338 -14.54 8.62 17.72
CA ASP A 338 -15.36 8.05 18.80
C ASP A 338 -14.84 6.62 19.11
N PRO A 339 -14.37 6.34 20.34
CA PRO A 339 -14.47 7.16 21.55
C PRO A 339 -13.18 7.91 21.94
N GLU A 340 -12.09 7.80 21.17
CA GLU A 340 -10.77 8.21 21.65
C GLU A 340 -10.55 9.73 21.55
N ALA A 341 -10.72 10.33 20.37
CA ALA A 341 -10.48 11.75 20.19
C ALA A 341 -11.46 12.61 21.00
N MET A 342 -12.71 12.14 21.20
CA MET A 342 -13.71 12.78 22.06
C MET A 342 -13.27 12.92 23.52
N ARG A 343 -12.31 12.10 23.99
CA ARG A 343 -11.76 12.18 25.35
C ARG A 343 -10.58 13.14 25.44
N ILE A 344 -10.04 13.58 24.31
CA ILE A 344 -8.85 14.43 24.22
C ILE A 344 -9.32 15.83 23.84
N SER A 345 -9.34 16.74 24.80
CA SER A 345 -9.52 18.17 24.52
C SER A 345 -8.23 18.71 23.91
N ILE A 346 -8.07 18.59 22.58
CA ILE A 346 -6.80 18.90 21.90
C ILE A 346 -6.32 20.34 22.14
N GLU A 347 -7.23 21.27 22.44
CA GLU A 347 -6.95 22.66 22.79
C GLU A 347 -6.14 22.81 24.10
N GLN A 348 -6.17 21.80 24.97
CA GLN A 348 -5.33 21.73 26.17
C GLN A 348 -3.85 21.45 25.85
N TYR A 349 -3.55 21.06 24.61
CA TYR A 349 -2.21 20.77 24.12
C TYR A 349 -1.87 21.66 22.92
N PRO A 350 -1.47 22.94 23.15
CA PRO A 350 -1.24 23.90 22.08
C PRO A 350 -0.27 23.44 20.99
N ASP A 351 0.73 22.62 21.34
CA ASP A 351 1.71 22.07 20.39
C ASP A 351 1.15 20.92 19.52
N LEU A 352 0.00 20.34 19.90
CA LEU A 352 -0.67 19.28 19.16
C LEU A 352 -1.80 19.79 18.25
N VAL A 353 -2.17 21.07 18.36
CA VAL A 353 -3.19 21.70 17.51
C VAL A 353 -2.72 21.73 16.06
N CYS A 354 -3.55 21.22 15.16
CA CYS A 354 -3.27 21.22 13.74
C CYS A 354 -3.78 22.50 13.07
N ASN A 355 -2.98 23.08 12.17
CA ASN A 355 -3.34 24.29 11.43
C ASN A 355 -3.75 23.99 9.97
N CYS A 356 -4.18 22.77 9.65
CA CYS A 356 -4.65 22.45 8.31
C CYS A 356 -6.02 23.10 8.03
N ALA A 357 -6.38 23.21 6.75
CA ALA A 357 -7.65 23.82 6.34
C ALA A 357 -8.90 23.13 6.93
N ILE A 358 -8.80 21.85 7.32
CA ILE A 358 -9.90 21.15 8.01
C ILE A 358 -10.00 21.64 9.46
N CYS A 359 -8.90 21.60 10.21
CA CYS A 359 -8.87 22.01 11.62
C CYS A 359 -9.15 23.50 11.83
N GLN A 360 -8.82 24.35 10.87
CA GLN A 360 -9.22 25.78 10.92
C GLN A 360 -10.73 25.97 10.85
N ARG A 361 -11.44 25.09 10.12
CA ARG A 361 -12.92 25.16 9.98
C ARG A 361 -13.64 24.38 11.08
N LYS A 362 -13.05 23.27 11.51
CA LYS A 362 -13.57 22.35 12.53
C LYS A 362 -12.46 22.08 13.55
N PRO A 363 -12.25 22.99 14.51
CA PRO A 363 -11.13 22.89 15.46
C PRO A 363 -11.28 21.71 16.41
N ASP A 364 -12.51 21.34 16.78
CA ASP A 364 -12.80 20.18 17.61
C ASP A 364 -12.73 18.88 16.77
N PRO A 365 -11.73 17.98 17.03
CA PRO A 365 -11.60 16.71 16.33
C PRO A 365 -12.84 15.80 16.44
N ALA A 366 -13.64 15.93 17.49
CA ALA A 366 -14.86 15.15 17.70
C ALA A 366 -15.94 15.44 16.64
N THR A 367 -15.85 16.58 15.96
CA THR A 367 -16.84 17.03 14.96
C THR A 367 -16.50 16.64 13.52
N LEU A 368 -15.37 15.98 13.31
CA LEU A 368 -14.94 15.56 11.97
C LEU A 368 -15.68 14.29 11.54
N ASP A 369 -16.16 14.27 10.29
CA ASP A 369 -16.71 13.07 9.67
C ASP A 369 -15.62 12.22 8.97
N ASP A 370 -16.01 11.11 8.31
CA ASP A 370 -15.09 10.26 7.53
C ASP A 370 -14.38 11.00 6.40
N THR A 371 -15.02 12.00 5.78
CA THR A 371 -14.41 12.79 4.72
C THR A 371 -13.39 13.76 5.31
N ASP A 372 -13.79 14.52 6.33
CA ASP A 372 -12.92 15.47 7.02
C ASP A 372 -11.68 14.80 7.62
N SER A 373 -11.86 13.65 8.27
CA SER A 373 -10.79 12.83 8.84
C SER A 373 -9.72 12.46 7.80
N ARG A 374 -10.17 12.05 6.60
CA ARG A 374 -9.28 11.66 5.50
C ARG A 374 -8.60 12.87 4.87
N GLU A 375 -9.32 13.97 4.66
CA GLU A 375 -8.75 15.23 4.17
C GLU A 375 -7.67 15.77 5.11
N HIS A 376 -7.97 15.81 6.41
CA HIS A 376 -7.01 16.16 7.45
C HIS A 376 -5.76 15.30 7.35
N PHE A 377 -5.91 13.98 7.27
CA PHE A 377 -4.77 13.07 7.15
C PHE A 377 -3.91 13.35 5.91
N MET A 378 -4.53 13.57 4.74
CA MET A 378 -3.78 13.89 3.51
C MET A 378 -2.98 15.19 3.63
N LEU A 379 -3.60 16.25 4.16
CA LEU A 379 -2.95 17.54 4.34
C LEU A 379 -1.79 17.46 5.34
N VAL A 380 -2.03 16.85 6.50
CA VAL A 380 -1.01 16.71 7.55
C VAL A 380 0.15 15.83 7.08
N ARG A 381 -0.14 14.67 6.47
CA ARG A 381 0.91 13.79 5.97
C ARG A 381 1.71 14.43 4.84
N SER A 382 1.07 15.20 3.96
CA SER A 382 1.79 15.95 2.93
C SER A 382 2.75 16.98 3.53
N ALA A 383 2.37 17.66 4.61
CA ALA A 383 3.26 18.60 5.30
C ALA A 383 4.50 17.89 5.88
N GLU A 384 4.33 16.70 6.47
CA GLU A 384 5.44 15.89 6.98
C GLU A 384 6.40 15.44 5.88
N ILE A 385 5.86 15.04 4.73
CA ILE A 385 6.67 14.64 3.58
C ILE A 385 7.43 15.84 3.02
N ASN A 386 6.79 17.01 2.96
CA ASN A 386 7.44 18.22 2.45
C ASN A 386 8.59 18.67 3.36
N GLU A 387 8.47 18.57 4.68
CA GLU A 387 9.61 18.83 5.58
C GLU A 387 10.84 17.95 5.26
N LEU A 388 10.64 16.66 4.99
CA LEU A 388 11.73 15.77 4.59
C LEU A 388 12.31 16.17 3.22
N ARG A 389 11.46 16.54 2.26
CA ARG A 389 11.88 17.00 0.93
C ARG A 389 12.65 18.32 0.97
N ASP A 390 12.28 19.18 1.92
CA ASP A 390 12.90 20.48 2.16
C ASP A 390 14.21 20.37 2.95
N GLY A 391 14.66 19.14 3.25
CA GLY A 391 15.98 18.85 3.80
C GLY A 391 16.04 18.72 5.32
N LEU A 392 14.90 18.44 5.99
CA LEU A 392 14.90 18.12 7.41
C LEU A 392 15.90 16.97 7.68
N SER A 393 16.90 17.24 8.50
CA SER A 393 17.96 16.27 8.77
C SER A 393 17.49 15.16 9.72
N GLN A 394 18.19 14.04 9.68
CA GLN A 394 17.96 12.90 10.59
C GLN A 394 18.02 13.33 12.06
N ALA A 395 18.99 14.19 12.42
CA ALA A 395 19.17 14.69 13.77
C ALA A 395 18.03 15.60 14.22
N GLU A 396 17.59 16.53 13.37
CA GLU A 396 16.45 17.41 13.67
C GLU A 396 15.14 16.63 13.80
N PHE A 397 14.91 15.65 12.93
CA PHE A 397 13.73 14.80 13.02
C PHE A 397 13.74 13.95 14.29
N ALA A 398 14.89 13.36 14.65
CA ALA A 398 15.03 12.62 15.90
C ALA A 398 14.81 13.51 17.13
N ALA A 399 15.37 14.73 17.14
CA ALA A 399 15.16 15.69 18.22
C ALA A 399 13.68 16.06 18.39
N ALA A 400 12.95 16.30 17.29
CA ALA A 400 11.52 16.61 17.35
C ALA A 400 10.68 15.43 17.90
N LEU A 401 11.06 14.19 17.59
CA LEU A 401 10.39 12.99 18.15
C LEU A 401 10.67 12.85 19.65
N ASP A 402 11.91 13.08 20.09
CA ASP A 402 12.27 13.01 21.51
C ASP A 402 11.58 14.13 22.30
N GLU A 403 11.60 15.38 21.80
CA GLU A 403 10.87 16.51 22.42
C GLU A 403 9.39 16.17 22.64
N ALA A 404 8.71 15.65 21.59
CA ALA A 404 7.31 15.27 21.68
C ALA A 404 7.08 14.12 22.68
N TYR A 405 8.01 13.16 22.77
CA TYR A 405 7.95 12.11 23.79
C TYR A 405 8.12 12.68 25.20
N GLN A 406 9.15 13.49 25.46
CA GLN A 406 9.41 14.05 26.80
C GLN A 406 8.26 14.91 27.29
N LEU A 407 7.65 15.71 26.41
CA LEU A 407 6.54 16.58 26.76
C LEU A 407 5.27 15.81 27.17
N HIS A 408 5.01 14.68 26.53
CA HIS A 408 3.73 13.97 26.62
C HIS A 408 3.80 12.56 27.23
N CYS A 409 4.99 12.08 27.64
CA CYS A 409 5.19 10.70 28.09
C CYS A 409 4.44 10.34 29.39
N ASN A 410 4.07 11.32 30.19
CA ASN A 410 3.36 11.14 31.45
C ASN A 410 1.84 11.37 31.33
N ASP A 411 1.34 11.77 30.15
CA ASP A 411 -0.08 12.03 29.97
C ASP A 411 -0.86 10.74 29.60
N PRO A 412 -1.75 10.25 30.47
CA PRO A 412 -2.47 9.01 30.25
C PRO A 412 -3.47 9.05 29.07
N LEU A 413 -3.95 10.24 28.67
CA LEU A 413 -4.85 10.41 27.53
C LEU A 413 -4.11 10.28 26.20
N LEU A 414 -2.81 10.61 26.19
CA LEU A 414 -1.99 10.55 24.99
C LEU A 414 -1.29 9.19 24.83
N GLN A 415 -1.05 8.47 25.93
CA GLN A 415 -0.40 7.15 25.91
C GLN A 415 -1.15 6.07 25.10
N PRO A 416 -0.46 5.03 24.60
CA PRO A 416 1.00 4.92 24.53
C PRO A 416 1.58 5.80 23.40
N ILE A 417 2.75 6.41 23.66
CA ILE A 417 3.61 7.08 22.67
C ILE A 417 5.08 6.64 22.73
N THR A 418 5.36 5.52 23.38
CA THR A 418 6.71 4.93 23.50
C THR A 418 7.37 4.66 22.14
N ARG A 419 6.58 4.48 21.07
CA ARG A 419 7.10 4.37 19.70
C ARG A 419 7.99 5.55 19.30
N LEU A 420 7.72 6.77 19.76
CA LEU A 420 8.54 7.94 19.42
C LEU A 420 9.98 7.74 19.91
N ARG A 421 10.14 7.32 21.17
CA ARG A 421 11.44 6.98 21.77
C ARG A 421 12.10 5.79 21.06
N ASN A 422 11.33 4.77 20.68
CA ASN A 422 11.85 3.64 19.92
C ASN A 422 12.38 4.08 18.54
N TRP A 423 11.75 5.07 17.90
CA TRP A 423 12.22 5.60 16.62
C TRP A 423 13.48 6.45 16.77
N VAL A 424 13.57 7.25 17.83
CA VAL A 424 14.79 8.02 18.17
C VAL A 424 16.00 7.10 18.34
N SER A 425 15.84 5.97 19.02
CA SER A 425 16.94 5.02 19.23
C SER A 425 17.43 4.36 17.93
N LEU A 426 16.57 4.24 16.91
CA LEU A 426 16.96 3.77 15.58
C LEU A 426 17.71 4.85 14.78
N LEU A 427 17.28 6.10 14.90
CA LEU A 427 17.91 7.24 14.20
C LEU A 427 19.23 7.66 14.85
N SER A 428 19.53 7.19 16.06
CA SER A 428 20.76 7.52 16.79
C SER A 428 21.83 6.42 16.72
N SER A 429 21.50 5.26 16.15
CA SER A 429 22.41 4.11 15.96
C SER A 429 22.99 4.09 14.57
#